data_AF-A0A357QL94-F1
#
_entry.id   AF-A0A357QL94-F1
#
_cell.length_a   1.000
_cell.length_b   1.000
_cell.length_c   1.000
_cell.angle_alpha   90.00
_cell.angle_beta   90.00
_cell.angle_gamma   90.00
#
_symmetry.space_group_name_H-M   'P 1'
#
loop_
_entity.id
_entity.type
_entity.pdbx_description
1 polymer ?
#
loop_
_entity_poly.entity_id
_entity_poly.type
_entity_poly.pdbx_seq_one_letter_code
_entity_poly.pdbx_strand_id
1 'polypeptide(L)'
;MKKIFIISALLFISTVLTFGQKTKILFIGNSYVYTNDLPTVLKNLALSLGDTITTDQNTPGGYRFLNHATNATTLAKISQDDWDFVILQAQSQEPSWPPSQVESEVYPYATILNDSIKSNNPCTETVFFMTWGRKYGDEMNCAGWPPVCTFLGMQERLMAGYMTMTEQNSSTVSPVGLAWKYCMDNDPDSLINLYSGDNSHPSIAGTYLTACVLYRTMFKKSPAGATYIGSLNADVATYLQLVADYVVSNDDYNFLFNDTYTGINYNLEWPSWYNSGNMVFAGFNFTADEGTVNFTDISINGDSYLWNFGDGSTSVDQNPVYTYSTEGEYIVDQTVSNTCFSETMSDTLNIVIASHVYHLTENRLIVYPNPVQNTLEIVIPSEEHISKISISDLTGREIAILEYNISGNYKIDLTSFPAGCYILNFSKQGKTYSQKIIKE
;
A
#
# COMPACT_ATOMS: atom_id res chain seq x y z
N MET A 1 54.85 -23.47 -24.20
CA MET A 1 54.51 -22.68 -22.99
C MET A 1 53.21 -21.93 -23.27
N LYS A 2 52.08 -22.43 -22.76
CA LYS A 2 50.75 -21.81 -22.93
C LYS A 2 50.66 -20.61 -21.97
N LYS A 3 50.35 -19.42 -22.48
CA LYS A 3 50.06 -18.22 -21.67
C LYS A 3 48.62 -18.33 -21.18
N ILE A 4 48.45 -18.39 -19.86
CA ILE A 4 47.15 -18.35 -19.18
C ILE A 4 46.78 -16.88 -19.02
N PHE A 5 45.65 -16.46 -19.61
CA PHE A 5 45.02 -15.18 -19.31
C PHE A 5 44.15 -15.35 -18.07
N ILE A 6 44.52 -14.70 -16.98
CA ILE A 6 43.68 -14.58 -15.79
C ILE A 6 42.76 -13.39 -16.03
N ILE A 7 41.47 -13.66 -16.26
CA ILE A 7 40.43 -12.63 -16.27
C ILE A 7 40.03 -12.42 -14.81
N SER A 8 40.45 -11.29 -14.24
CA SER A 8 40.02 -10.84 -12.92
C SER A 8 38.61 -10.27 -13.04
N ALA A 9 37.61 -11.02 -12.59
CA ALA A 9 36.26 -10.50 -12.39
C ALA A 9 36.27 -9.55 -11.18
N LEU A 10 36.15 -8.24 -11.42
CA LEU A 10 35.85 -7.27 -10.38
C LEU A 10 34.38 -7.42 -9.99
N LEU A 11 34.12 -8.05 -8.84
CA LEU A 11 32.85 -7.90 -8.14
C LEU A 11 32.74 -6.44 -7.66
N PHE A 12 31.91 -5.65 -8.32
CA PHE A 12 31.40 -4.41 -7.76
C PHE A 12 30.31 -4.78 -6.74
N ILE A 13 30.72 -4.93 -5.47
CA ILE A 13 29.77 -4.87 -4.37
C ILE A 13 29.47 -3.38 -4.19
N SER A 14 28.39 -2.89 -4.79
CA SER A 14 27.83 -1.58 -4.47
C SER A 14 27.20 -1.67 -3.09
N THR A 15 27.99 -1.42 -2.03
CA THR A 15 27.42 -1.03 -0.75
C THR A 15 26.79 0.35 -0.94
N VAL A 16 25.49 0.39 -1.22
CA VAL A 16 24.70 1.61 -1.07
C VAL A 16 24.66 1.89 0.42
N LEU A 17 25.57 2.75 0.89
CA LEU A 17 25.41 3.41 2.17
C LEU A 17 24.21 4.35 2.01
N THR A 18 23.02 3.86 2.35
CA THR A 18 21.86 4.73 2.56
C THR A 18 22.17 5.56 3.80
N PHE A 19 22.69 6.77 3.60
CA PHE A 19 22.53 7.80 4.61
C PHE A 19 21.03 7.98 4.77
N GLY A 20 20.46 7.49 5.88
CA GLY A 20 19.03 7.63 6.15
C GLY A 20 18.64 9.08 5.99
N GLN A 21 17.78 9.36 5.01
CA GLN A 21 17.25 10.70 4.78
C GLN A 21 16.59 11.15 6.07
N LYS A 22 17.03 12.29 6.59
CA LYS A 22 16.53 12.84 7.84
C LYS A 22 15.32 13.70 7.54
N THR A 23 14.14 13.27 7.96
CA THR A 23 12.89 14.01 7.76
C THR A 23 12.81 15.19 8.73
N LYS A 24 12.51 16.39 8.23
CA LYS A 24 12.32 17.62 9.02
C LYS A 24 10.83 17.93 9.12
N ILE A 25 10.37 18.13 10.36
CA ILE A 25 8.95 18.34 10.65
C ILE A 25 8.78 19.58 11.54
N LEU A 26 7.97 20.54 11.10
CA LEU A 26 7.57 21.68 11.91
C LEU A 26 6.15 21.51 12.42
N PHE A 27 5.94 21.68 13.73
CA PHE A 27 4.61 21.66 14.32
C PHE A 27 4.11 23.09 14.60
N ILE A 28 2.98 23.46 14.02
CA ILE A 28 2.27 24.70 14.32
C ILE A 28 0.91 24.33 14.91
N GLY A 29 0.67 24.77 16.14
CA GLY A 29 -0.56 24.40 16.86
C GLY A 29 -0.60 24.95 18.27
N ASN A 30 -1.09 24.15 19.20
CA ASN A 30 -1.30 24.58 20.58
C ASN A 30 -1.07 23.43 21.59
N SER A 31 -1.86 23.42 22.66
CA SER A 31 -1.76 22.46 23.76
C SER A 31 -2.03 21.02 23.36
N TYR A 32 -2.72 20.77 22.26
CA TYR A 32 -2.88 19.40 21.75
C TYR A 32 -1.57 18.83 21.17
N VAL A 33 -0.60 19.69 20.85
CA VAL A 33 0.73 19.29 20.38
C VAL A 33 1.75 19.29 21.52
N TYR A 34 1.87 20.36 22.31
CA TYR A 34 2.93 20.40 23.34
C TYR A 34 2.63 19.51 24.55
N THR A 35 1.36 19.17 24.81
CA THR A 35 1.02 18.29 25.94
C THR A 35 1.64 16.92 25.71
N ASN A 36 2.31 16.39 26.74
CA ASN A 36 3.11 15.17 26.68
C ASN A 36 4.24 15.17 25.63
N ASP A 37 4.60 16.34 25.08
CA ASP A 37 5.66 16.52 24.09
C ASP A 37 5.51 15.59 22.87
N LEU A 38 4.38 15.73 22.16
CA LEU A 38 4.10 14.95 20.94
C LEU A 38 5.25 14.93 19.93
N PRO A 39 5.96 16.06 19.64
CA PRO A 39 7.10 16.02 18.72
C PRO A 39 8.20 15.05 19.16
N THR A 40 8.51 14.99 20.45
CA THR A 40 9.50 14.03 20.99
C THR A 40 8.99 12.59 20.95
N VAL A 41 7.70 12.37 21.25
CA VAL A 41 7.07 11.04 21.15
C VAL A 41 7.15 10.51 19.71
N LEU A 42 6.78 11.32 18.72
CA LEU A 42 6.88 10.96 17.30
C LEU A 42 8.32 10.66 16.89
N LYS A 43 9.28 11.50 17.30
CA LYS A 43 10.69 11.31 16.99
C LYS A 43 11.21 9.97 17.52
N ASN A 44 10.89 9.62 18.76
CA ASN A 44 11.33 8.37 19.36
C ASN A 44 10.63 7.14 18.75
N LEU A 45 9.35 7.28 18.41
CA LEU A 45 8.60 6.25 17.68
C LEU A 45 9.28 5.95 16.33
N ALA A 46 9.49 6.98 15.51
CA ALA A 46 10.13 6.84 14.21
C ALA A 46 11.55 6.24 14.32
N LEU A 47 12.34 6.70 15.30
CA LEU A 47 13.68 6.16 15.54
C LEU A 47 13.65 4.67 15.85
N SER A 48 12.65 4.22 16.61
CA SER A 48 12.49 2.79 16.92
C SER A 48 12.11 1.93 15.72
N LEU A 49 11.61 2.55 14.65
CA LEU A 49 11.26 1.93 13.37
C LEU A 49 12.35 2.13 12.30
N GLY A 50 13.48 2.75 12.68
CA GLY A 50 14.63 2.98 11.79
C GLY A 50 14.62 4.32 11.05
N ASP A 51 13.63 5.18 11.28
CA ASP A 51 13.51 6.50 10.64
C ASP A 51 14.02 7.62 11.54
N THR A 52 14.75 8.59 10.97
CA THR A 52 15.31 9.70 11.75
C THR A 52 14.58 10.99 11.46
N ILE A 53 14.00 11.60 12.51
CA ILE A 53 13.26 12.86 12.42
C ILE A 53 14.00 14.00 13.15
N THR A 54 13.95 15.19 12.57
CA THR A 54 14.18 16.47 13.27
C THR A 54 12.89 17.23 13.40
N THR A 55 12.65 17.81 14.58
CA THR A 55 11.44 18.57 14.85
C THR A 55 11.76 19.98 15.33
N ASP A 56 10.88 20.92 15.01
CA ASP A 56 10.73 22.19 15.69
C ASP A 56 9.23 22.48 15.86
N GLN A 57 8.87 23.45 16.71
CA GLN A 57 7.47 23.79 16.96
C GLN A 57 7.24 25.26 17.32
N ASN A 58 6.05 25.76 17.02
CA ASN A 58 5.44 26.92 17.66
C ASN A 58 4.03 26.55 18.12
N THR A 59 3.89 26.26 19.41
CA THR A 59 2.68 25.66 19.97
C THR A 59 2.11 26.43 21.17
N PRO A 60 1.92 27.75 21.12
CA PRO A 60 1.32 28.51 22.21
C PRO A 60 -0.10 28.01 22.57
N GLY A 61 -0.39 27.91 23.87
CA GLY A 61 -1.67 27.41 24.37
C GLY A 61 -2.88 28.19 23.85
N GLY A 62 -3.91 27.45 23.42
CA GLY A 62 -5.17 28.01 22.93
C GLY A 62 -5.13 28.72 21.57
N TYR A 63 -3.99 28.73 20.88
CA TYR A 63 -3.90 29.39 19.57
C TYR A 63 -4.78 28.73 18.52
N ARG A 64 -5.37 29.60 17.70
CA ARG A 64 -6.15 29.33 16.50
C ARG A 64 -5.32 29.60 15.26
N PHE A 65 -5.78 29.15 14.09
CA PHE A 65 -5.10 29.48 12.83
C PHE A 65 -5.00 30.99 12.58
N LEU A 66 -6.02 31.77 12.95
CA LEU A 66 -5.95 33.23 12.84
C LEU A 66 -4.79 33.84 13.63
N ASN A 67 -4.45 33.25 14.79
CA ASN A 67 -3.34 33.72 15.60
C ASN A 67 -2.01 33.39 14.90
N HIS A 68 -1.89 32.16 14.39
CA HIS A 68 -0.68 31.70 13.70
C HIS A 68 -0.42 32.44 12.39
N ALA A 69 -1.46 32.70 11.60
CA ALA A 69 -1.37 33.33 10.28
C ALA A 69 -0.71 34.72 10.30
N THR A 70 -0.70 35.39 11.46
CA THR A 70 -0.07 36.72 11.64
C THR A 70 1.05 36.70 12.67
N ASN A 71 1.36 35.55 13.27
CA ASN A 71 2.36 35.44 14.33
C ASN A 71 3.77 35.38 13.73
N ALA A 72 4.60 36.38 14.06
CA ALA A 72 5.96 36.49 13.54
C ALA A 72 6.84 35.25 13.79
N THR A 73 6.70 34.59 14.95
CA THR A 73 7.45 33.36 15.26
C THR A 73 7.03 32.20 14.37
N THR A 74 5.73 32.05 14.09
CA THR A 74 5.20 31.04 13.16
C THR A 74 5.80 31.23 11.77
N LEU A 75 5.67 32.45 11.22
CA LEU A 75 6.14 32.76 9.87
C LEU A 75 7.67 32.66 9.75
N ALA A 76 8.40 33.06 10.79
CA ALA A 76 9.85 32.90 10.85
C ALA A 76 10.25 31.41 10.85
N LYS A 77 9.58 30.55 11.62
CA LYS A 77 9.89 29.10 11.63
C LYS A 77 9.52 28.41 10.32
N ILE A 78 8.41 28.79 9.69
CA ILE A 78 8.05 28.28 8.35
C ILE A 78 9.17 28.57 7.35
N SER A 79 9.74 29.77 7.38
CA SER A 79 10.81 30.20 6.47
C SER A 79 12.23 29.86 6.93
N GLN A 80 12.39 29.24 8.09
CA GLN A 80 13.70 28.98 8.70
C GLN A 80 14.42 27.79 8.06
N ASP A 81 13.69 26.83 7.50
CA ASP A 81 14.24 25.59 6.97
C ASP A 81 13.40 25.07 5.80
N ASP A 82 14.01 24.17 5.02
CA ASP A 82 13.32 23.37 3.99
C ASP A 82 12.66 22.17 4.67
N TRP A 83 11.51 22.41 5.30
CA TRP A 83 10.72 21.38 5.97
C TRP A 83 10.22 20.35 4.96
N ASP A 84 10.29 19.06 5.29
CA ASP A 84 9.62 18.02 4.50
C ASP A 84 8.12 18.06 4.78
N PHE A 85 7.76 18.23 6.06
CA PHE A 85 6.38 18.34 6.52
C PHE A 85 6.17 19.53 7.47
N VAL A 86 5.06 20.23 7.31
CA VAL A 86 4.56 21.19 8.30
C VAL A 86 3.20 20.70 8.78
N ILE A 87 3.12 20.34 10.05
CA ILE A 87 1.89 19.86 10.69
C ILE A 87 1.13 21.05 11.23
N LEU A 88 -0.07 21.29 10.70
CA LEU A 88 -0.99 22.34 11.11
C LEU A 88 -2.13 21.75 11.94
N GLN A 89 -2.19 22.15 13.21
CA GLN A 89 -3.29 21.82 14.10
C GLN A 89 -4.12 23.08 14.39
N ALA A 90 -5.39 23.11 13.93
CA ALA A 90 -6.33 24.17 14.26
C ALA A 90 -6.67 24.16 15.74
N GLN A 91 -7.36 25.18 16.28
CA GLN A 91 -7.74 25.12 17.69
C GLN A 91 -8.63 23.89 17.96
N SER A 92 -8.37 23.19 19.07
CA SER A 92 -8.88 21.86 19.45
C SER A 92 -10.33 21.52 19.04
N GLN A 93 -11.25 22.48 19.12
CA GLN A 93 -12.68 22.33 18.81
C GLN A 93 -13.14 23.23 17.64
N GLU A 94 -12.33 24.18 17.21
CA GLU A 94 -12.72 25.23 16.27
C GLU A 94 -13.25 24.70 14.92
N PRO A 95 -12.63 23.67 14.30
CA PRO A 95 -13.20 23.06 13.09
C PRO A 95 -14.56 22.36 13.29
N SER A 96 -15.04 22.21 14.53
CA SER A 96 -16.33 21.60 14.86
C SER A 96 -17.48 22.61 15.01
N TRP A 97 -17.18 23.92 14.95
CA TRP A 97 -18.15 25.00 15.11
C TRP A 97 -19.20 25.06 13.99
N PRO A 98 -20.22 25.93 14.09
CA PRO A 98 -21.20 26.12 13.02
C PRO A 98 -20.52 26.38 11.67
N PRO A 99 -21.00 25.80 10.55
CA PRO A 99 -20.34 25.87 9.25
C PRO A 99 -19.96 27.29 8.80
N SER A 100 -20.85 28.26 8.95
CA SER A 100 -20.59 29.67 8.59
C SER A 100 -19.48 30.33 9.43
N GLN A 101 -19.33 29.89 10.68
CA GLN A 101 -18.25 30.36 11.54
C GLN A 101 -16.92 29.72 11.13
N VAL A 102 -16.92 28.42 10.81
CA VAL A 102 -15.72 27.74 10.31
C VAL A 102 -15.25 28.35 8.98
N GLU A 103 -16.18 28.61 8.07
CA GLU A 103 -15.91 29.23 6.76
C GLU A 103 -15.29 30.63 6.87
N SER A 104 -15.69 31.41 7.87
CA SER A 104 -15.19 32.79 8.06
C SER A 104 -13.96 32.89 8.96
N GLU A 105 -13.83 32.01 9.95
CA GLU A 105 -12.80 32.14 10.99
C GLU A 105 -11.69 31.08 10.94
N VAL A 106 -11.80 30.04 10.10
CA VAL A 106 -10.85 28.92 10.06
C VAL A 106 -10.24 28.78 8.67
N TYR A 107 -11.06 28.55 7.65
CA TYR A 107 -10.59 28.22 6.30
C TYR A 107 -9.66 29.29 5.70
N PRO A 108 -9.96 30.60 5.78
CA PRO A 108 -9.07 31.62 5.21
C PRO A 108 -7.67 31.61 5.83
N TYR A 109 -7.58 31.32 7.13
CA TYR A 109 -6.31 31.30 7.85
C TYR A 109 -5.55 29.98 7.66
N ALA A 110 -6.26 28.87 7.46
CA ALA A 110 -5.66 27.62 6.98
C ALA A 110 -4.98 27.84 5.62
N THR A 111 -5.65 28.55 4.70
CA THR A 111 -5.08 28.91 3.39
C THR A 111 -3.89 29.84 3.49
N ILE A 112 -3.96 30.90 4.30
CA ILE A 112 -2.79 31.79 4.50
C ILE A 112 -1.57 31.02 5.02
N LEU A 113 -1.78 30.09 5.96
CA LEU A 113 -0.69 29.27 6.49
C LEU A 113 -0.14 28.31 5.44
N ASN A 114 -1.01 27.59 4.71
CA ASN A 114 -0.60 26.69 3.63
C ASN A 114 0.16 27.45 2.53
N ASP A 115 -0.35 28.59 2.07
CA ASP A 115 0.29 29.41 1.05
C ASP A 115 1.65 29.92 1.52
N SER A 116 1.78 30.28 2.80
CA SER A 116 3.07 30.68 3.38
C SER A 116 4.08 29.53 3.39
N ILE A 117 3.63 28.31 3.68
CA ILE A 117 4.45 27.09 3.65
C ILE A 117 4.91 26.80 2.21
N LYS A 118 3.97 26.74 1.27
CA LYS A 118 4.23 26.41 -0.14
C LYS A 118 5.04 27.51 -0.85
N SER A 119 4.90 28.76 -0.44
CA SER A 119 5.73 29.87 -0.94
C SER A 119 7.18 29.78 -0.48
N ASN A 120 7.42 29.20 0.70
CA ASN A 120 8.78 28.94 1.18
C ASN A 120 9.42 27.77 0.43
N ASN A 121 8.71 26.63 0.37
CA ASN A 121 9.14 25.48 -0.40
C ASN A 121 7.90 24.73 -0.95
N PRO A 122 7.72 24.66 -2.29
CA PRO A 122 6.56 24.01 -2.89
C PRO A 122 6.49 22.50 -2.61
N CYS A 123 7.63 21.89 -2.26
CA CYS A 123 7.73 20.48 -1.91
C CYS A 123 7.52 20.18 -0.43
N THR A 124 7.37 21.18 0.44
CA THR A 124 6.93 20.95 1.81
C THR A 124 5.47 20.49 1.80
N GLU A 125 5.18 19.35 2.39
CA GLU A 125 3.79 18.90 2.53
C GLU A 125 3.14 19.47 3.78
N THR A 126 2.01 20.14 3.59
CA THR A 126 1.17 20.61 4.68
C THR A 126 0.31 19.45 5.16
N VAL A 127 0.43 19.10 6.44
CA VAL A 127 -0.36 18.02 7.05
C VAL A 127 -1.33 18.64 8.05
N PHE A 128 -2.62 18.67 7.70
CA PHE A 128 -3.68 19.04 8.63
C PHE A 128 -3.90 17.92 9.65
N PHE A 129 -3.57 18.19 10.89
CA PHE A 129 -3.77 17.28 12.01
C PHE A 129 -5.24 17.34 12.45
N MET A 130 -6.06 16.40 11.97
CA MET A 130 -7.45 16.25 12.39
C MET A 130 -7.54 15.96 13.89
N THR A 131 -8.01 16.92 14.68
CA THR A 131 -8.19 16.74 16.12
C THR A 131 -9.32 15.76 16.44
N TRP A 132 -9.45 15.43 17.73
CA TRP A 132 -10.49 14.54 18.24
C TRP A 132 -11.61 15.29 18.96
N GLY A 133 -12.81 14.71 18.95
CA GLY A 133 -13.92 15.16 19.79
C GLY A 133 -13.56 15.04 21.28
N ARG A 134 -14.12 15.91 22.12
CA ARG A 134 -13.97 15.78 23.58
C ARG A 134 -14.73 14.56 24.09
N LYS A 135 -14.29 13.98 25.22
CA LYS A 135 -14.84 12.72 25.76
C LYS A 135 -16.37 12.74 25.92
N TYR A 136 -16.91 13.88 26.34
CA TYR A 136 -18.35 14.10 26.53
C TYR A 136 -18.93 15.15 25.57
N GLY A 137 -18.24 15.41 24.46
CA GLY A 137 -18.54 16.55 23.59
C GLY A 137 -18.11 17.89 24.18
N ASP A 138 -18.49 18.96 23.49
CA ASP A 138 -18.22 20.34 23.86
C ASP A 138 -19.39 20.92 24.67
N GLU A 139 -19.44 20.56 25.96
CA GLU A 139 -20.51 20.94 26.90
C GLU A 139 -20.77 22.45 26.93
N MET A 140 -19.72 23.26 26.74
CA MET A 140 -19.81 24.72 26.75
C MET A 140 -20.65 25.26 25.59
N ASN A 141 -20.50 24.68 24.39
CA ASN A 141 -21.19 25.15 23.19
C ASN A 141 -22.43 24.32 22.85
N CYS A 142 -22.59 23.14 23.43
CA CYS A 142 -23.69 22.21 23.22
C CYS A 142 -25.08 22.89 23.24
N ALA A 143 -25.34 23.82 24.17
CA ALA A 143 -26.63 24.49 24.26
C ALA A 143 -26.95 25.39 23.04
N GLY A 144 -25.94 26.04 22.47
CA GLY A 144 -26.07 26.91 21.28
C GLY A 144 -25.79 26.19 19.96
N TRP A 145 -25.12 25.05 20.02
CA TRP A 145 -24.74 24.22 18.89
C TRP A 145 -24.87 22.73 19.28
N PRO A 146 -26.08 22.16 19.25
CA PRO A 146 -26.32 20.78 19.67
C PRO A 146 -25.47 19.67 19.02
N PRO A 147 -24.95 19.80 17.77
CA PRO A 147 -24.12 18.75 17.16
C PRO A 147 -22.90 18.38 17.99
N VAL A 148 -22.32 19.33 18.73
CA VAL A 148 -21.09 19.07 19.49
C VAL A 148 -21.37 18.52 20.90
N CYS A 149 -22.62 18.23 21.26
CA CYS A 149 -22.98 17.74 22.60
C CYS A 149 -22.45 16.34 22.96
N THR A 150 -21.96 15.58 21.97
CA THR A 150 -21.41 14.23 22.20
C THR A 150 -20.04 14.12 21.56
N PHE A 151 -19.24 13.15 21.99
CA PHE A 151 -17.99 12.81 21.33
C PHE A 151 -18.19 12.59 19.83
N LEU A 152 -19.17 11.74 19.46
CA LEU A 152 -19.42 11.37 18.07
C LEU A 152 -19.83 12.58 17.23
N GLY A 153 -20.81 13.36 17.68
CA GLY A 153 -21.26 14.52 16.92
C GLY A 153 -20.19 15.61 16.80
N MET A 154 -19.37 15.81 17.84
CA MET A 154 -18.21 16.69 17.74
C MET A 154 -17.16 16.15 16.76
N GLN A 155 -16.88 14.84 16.77
CA GLN A 155 -15.91 14.21 15.86
C GLN A 155 -16.36 14.32 14.39
N GLU A 156 -17.65 14.10 14.13
CA GLU A 156 -18.25 14.27 12.80
C GLU A 156 -18.07 15.69 12.27
N ARG A 157 -18.32 16.70 13.14
CA ARG A 157 -18.11 18.11 12.79
C ARG A 157 -16.64 18.45 12.54
N LEU A 158 -15.72 17.95 13.39
CA LEU A 158 -14.28 18.12 13.19
C LEU A 158 -13.85 17.53 11.86
N MET A 159 -14.28 16.31 11.56
CA MET A 159 -13.95 15.65 10.31
C MET A 159 -14.42 16.48 9.12
N ALA A 160 -15.69 16.91 9.10
CA ALA A 160 -16.21 17.77 8.03
C ALA A 160 -15.35 19.03 7.83
N GLY A 161 -14.99 19.73 8.93
CA GLY A 161 -14.14 20.91 8.87
C GLY A 161 -12.74 20.62 8.32
N TYR A 162 -12.08 19.56 8.79
CA TYR A 162 -10.75 19.16 8.31
C TYR A 162 -10.75 18.70 6.87
N MET A 163 -11.77 17.95 6.44
CA MET A 163 -11.89 17.49 5.06
C MET A 163 -12.04 18.65 4.08
N THR A 164 -12.93 19.60 4.37
CA THR A 164 -13.07 20.82 3.56
C THR A 164 -11.78 21.65 3.56
N MET A 165 -11.13 21.84 4.71
CA MET A 165 -9.84 22.55 4.76
C MET A 165 -8.80 21.89 3.86
N THR A 166 -8.73 20.58 3.90
CA THR A 166 -7.71 19.82 3.19
C THR A 166 -7.95 19.85 1.68
N GLU A 167 -9.22 19.72 1.25
CA GLU A 167 -9.65 19.87 -0.14
C GLU A 167 -9.32 21.26 -0.70
N GLN A 168 -9.69 22.33 0.02
CA GLN A 168 -9.44 23.71 -0.41
C GLN A 168 -7.95 24.07 -0.56
N ASN A 169 -7.08 23.34 0.14
CA ASN A 169 -5.65 23.62 0.19
C ASN A 169 -4.79 22.57 -0.51
N SER A 170 -5.40 21.58 -1.17
CA SER A 170 -4.71 20.47 -1.84
C SER A 170 -3.56 19.90 -0.97
N SER A 171 -3.88 19.62 0.29
CA SER A 171 -2.92 19.24 1.33
C SER A 171 -3.22 17.85 1.88
N THR A 172 -2.40 17.35 2.79
CA THR A 172 -2.64 16.06 3.44
C THR A 172 -3.48 16.21 4.70
N VAL A 173 -4.41 15.28 4.96
CA VAL A 173 -5.06 15.13 6.28
C VAL A 173 -4.48 13.94 7.03
N SER A 174 -4.11 14.15 8.30
CA SER A 174 -3.80 13.05 9.22
C SER A 174 -5.03 12.73 10.07
N PRO A 175 -5.63 11.53 9.95
CA PRO A 175 -6.95 11.21 10.51
C PRO A 175 -6.89 10.81 12.01
N VAL A 176 -6.17 11.58 12.82
CA VAL A 176 -5.98 11.28 14.25
C VAL A 176 -7.32 11.17 14.99
N GLY A 177 -8.26 12.08 14.74
CA GLY A 177 -9.61 12.02 15.31
C GLY A 177 -10.38 10.74 14.97
N LEU A 178 -10.18 10.16 13.78
CA LEU A 178 -10.81 8.89 13.40
C LEU A 178 -10.19 7.70 14.13
N ALA A 179 -8.88 7.72 14.37
CA ALA A 179 -8.23 6.69 15.18
C ALA A 179 -8.70 6.74 16.64
N TRP A 180 -8.87 7.94 17.20
CA TRP A 180 -9.48 8.13 18.51
C TRP A 180 -10.91 7.59 18.54
N LYS A 181 -11.71 7.91 17.52
CA LYS A 181 -13.07 7.37 17.40
C LYS A 181 -13.09 5.85 17.32
N TYR A 182 -12.19 5.24 16.54
CA TYR A 182 -12.09 3.79 16.45
C TYR A 182 -11.86 3.16 17.84
N CYS A 183 -10.94 3.70 18.63
CA CYS A 183 -10.73 3.24 20.00
C CYS A 183 -11.99 3.45 20.86
N MET A 184 -12.65 4.61 20.77
CA MET A 184 -13.86 4.88 21.54
C MET A 184 -15.02 3.94 21.21
N ASP A 185 -15.15 3.52 19.95
CA ASP A 185 -16.20 2.58 19.51
C ASP A 185 -15.88 1.13 19.92
N ASN A 186 -14.61 0.74 19.93
CA ASN A 186 -14.17 -0.65 20.08
C ASN A 186 -13.58 -0.98 21.46
N ASP A 187 -13.34 0.02 22.31
CA ASP A 187 -12.93 -0.12 23.70
C ASP A 187 -13.73 0.81 24.64
N PRO A 188 -15.07 0.63 24.74
CA PRO A 188 -15.93 1.50 25.53
C PRO A 188 -15.77 1.30 27.05
N ASP A 189 -15.13 0.19 27.48
CA ASP A 189 -15.04 -0.26 28.88
C ASP A 189 -13.79 0.24 29.63
N SER A 190 -13.08 1.24 29.08
CA SER A 190 -11.97 1.98 29.71
C SER A 190 -10.60 1.28 29.81
N LEU A 191 -10.31 0.24 29.02
CA LEU A 191 -8.96 -0.35 29.01
C LEU A 191 -7.92 0.67 28.52
N ILE A 192 -8.30 1.55 27.60
CA ILE A 192 -7.44 2.60 27.06
C ILE A 192 -8.03 3.98 27.35
N ASN A 193 -7.54 4.61 28.42
CA ASN A 193 -7.86 6.00 28.68
C ASN A 193 -7.08 6.92 27.74
N LEU A 194 -7.72 7.42 26.67
CA LEU A 194 -7.12 8.38 25.73
C LEU A 194 -7.08 9.82 26.25
N TYR A 195 -7.89 10.15 27.28
CA TYR A 195 -8.04 11.53 27.77
C TYR A 195 -7.27 11.76 29.06
N SER A 196 -6.79 12.98 29.23
CA SER A 196 -6.39 13.51 30.52
C SER A 196 -7.61 13.74 31.42
N GLY A 197 -7.38 14.13 32.68
CA GLY A 197 -8.46 14.37 33.65
C GLY A 197 -9.45 15.50 33.27
N ASP A 198 -9.11 16.32 32.29
CA ASP A 198 -9.97 17.41 31.80
C ASP A 198 -10.89 17.00 30.64
N ASN A 199 -10.88 15.73 30.24
CA ASN A 199 -11.74 15.18 29.18
C ASN A 199 -11.53 15.81 27.78
N SER A 200 -10.43 16.54 27.58
CA SER A 200 -10.09 17.23 26.33
C SER A 200 -8.67 16.91 25.89
N HIS A 201 -7.67 17.21 26.73
CA HIS A 201 -6.26 16.98 26.40
C HIS A 201 -5.93 15.49 26.35
N PRO A 202 -4.88 15.12 25.61
CA PRO A 202 -4.52 13.72 25.48
C PRO A 202 -3.86 13.19 26.76
N SER A 203 -4.16 11.95 27.10
CA SER A 203 -3.32 11.14 27.99
C SER A 203 -2.03 10.76 27.27
N ILE A 204 -1.15 10.02 27.96
CA ILE A 204 0.03 9.41 27.34
C ILE A 204 -0.40 8.46 26.21
N ALA A 205 -1.47 7.68 26.41
CA ALA A 205 -2.01 6.77 25.39
C ALA A 205 -2.57 7.55 24.19
N GLY A 206 -3.34 8.62 24.44
CA GLY A 206 -3.82 9.51 23.38
C GLY A 206 -2.70 10.14 22.56
N THR A 207 -1.65 10.62 23.23
CA THR A 207 -0.47 11.22 22.56
C THR A 207 0.29 10.19 21.73
N TYR A 208 0.44 8.98 22.27
CA TYR A 208 1.12 7.89 21.57
C TYR A 208 0.34 7.44 20.33
N LEU A 209 -0.98 7.29 20.42
CA LEU A 209 -1.84 7.02 19.27
C LEU A 209 -1.70 8.12 18.19
N THR A 210 -1.73 9.39 18.61
CA THR A 210 -1.51 10.52 17.70
C THR A 210 -0.17 10.44 16.98
N ALA A 211 0.91 10.09 17.71
CA ALA A 211 2.22 9.89 17.09
C ALA A 211 2.23 8.74 16.07
N CYS A 212 1.58 7.62 16.38
CA CYS A 212 1.46 6.49 15.45
C CYS A 212 0.72 6.87 14.16
N VAL A 213 -0.39 7.62 14.28
CA VAL A 213 -1.18 8.05 13.12
C VAL A 213 -0.40 9.05 12.27
N LEU A 214 0.26 10.03 12.88
CA LEU A 214 1.11 10.98 12.16
C LEU A 214 2.25 10.26 11.43
N TYR A 215 2.92 9.31 12.11
CA TYR A 215 3.98 8.50 11.49
C TYR A 215 3.45 7.73 10.29
N ARG A 216 2.34 6.99 10.45
CA ARG A 216 1.73 6.22 9.36
C ARG A 216 1.30 7.11 8.19
N THR A 217 0.81 8.32 8.47
CA THR A 217 0.41 9.33 7.47
C THR A 217 1.61 9.77 6.64
N MET A 218 2.70 10.20 7.28
CA MET A 218 3.84 10.82 6.59
C MET A 218 4.80 9.80 5.97
N PHE A 219 5.10 8.72 6.69
CA PHE A 219 6.09 7.72 6.27
C PHE A 219 5.50 6.59 5.46
N LYS A 220 4.17 6.43 5.50
CA LYS A 220 3.43 5.32 4.87
C LYS A 220 3.90 3.92 5.29
N LYS A 221 4.60 3.84 6.40
CA LYS A 221 5.06 2.61 7.03
C LYS A 221 4.15 2.29 8.21
N SER A 222 3.86 1.01 8.39
CA SER A 222 3.14 0.56 9.58
C SER A 222 3.90 0.97 10.85
N PRO A 223 3.23 1.57 11.85
CA PRO A 223 3.82 1.78 13.18
C PRO A 223 3.83 0.48 14.03
N ALA A 224 3.24 -0.62 13.55
CA ALA A 224 3.21 -1.89 14.26
C ALA A 224 4.63 -2.45 14.44
N GLY A 225 4.93 -2.90 15.65
CA GLY A 225 6.25 -3.43 16.00
C GLY A 225 7.26 -2.36 16.45
N ALA A 226 6.85 -1.09 16.56
CA ALA A 226 7.70 -0.05 17.14
C ALA A 226 8.13 -0.43 18.57
N THR A 227 9.43 -0.39 18.85
CA THR A 227 9.96 -0.79 20.16
C THR A 227 9.88 0.34 21.19
N TYR A 228 9.72 1.59 20.76
CA TYR A 228 9.44 2.70 21.66
C TYR A 228 7.95 2.74 21.98
N ILE A 229 7.60 2.54 23.25
CA ILE A 229 6.20 2.53 23.74
C ILE A 229 5.92 3.62 24.78
N GLY A 230 6.88 4.56 24.97
CA GLY A 230 6.82 5.54 26.06
C GLY A 230 6.71 4.87 27.44
N SER A 231 5.72 5.28 28.23
CA SER A 231 5.40 4.68 29.53
C SER A 231 4.17 3.78 29.51
N LEU A 232 3.75 3.32 28.32
CA LEU A 232 2.55 2.49 28.17
C LEU A 232 2.84 1.03 28.52
N ASN A 233 1.75 0.31 28.82
CA ASN A 233 1.76 -1.14 28.78
C ASN A 233 1.95 -1.62 27.31
N ALA A 234 2.69 -2.72 27.12
CA ALA A 234 3.03 -3.24 25.79
C ALA A 234 1.79 -3.65 24.96
N ASP A 235 0.76 -4.21 25.59
CA ASP A 235 -0.48 -4.62 24.90
C ASP A 235 -1.26 -3.39 24.43
N VAL A 236 -1.33 -2.35 25.28
CA VAL A 236 -1.94 -1.07 24.91
C VAL A 236 -1.18 -0.41 23.77
N ALA A 237 0.15 -0.36 23.85
CA ALA A 237 0.96 0.24 22.78
C ALA A 237 0.80 -0.52 21.46
N THR A 238 0.81 -1.86 21.48
CA THR A 238 0.61 -2.70 20.30
C THR A 238 -0.76 -2.47 19.69
N TYR A 239 -1.81 -2.43 20.51
CA TYR A 239 -3.16 -2.12 20.04
C TYR A 239 -3.22 -0.74 19.36
N LEU A 240 -2.66 0.30 19.98
CA LEU A 240 -2.66 1.66 19.41
C LEU A 240 -1.86 1.76 18.11
N GLN A 241 -0.75 1.02 17.98
CA GLN A 241 -0.01 0.92 16.73
C GLN A 241 -0.89 0.29 15.64
N LEU A 242 -1.56 -0.83 15.94
CA LEU A 242 -2.43 -1.52 14.98
C LEU A 242 -3.66 -0.67 14.58
N VAL A 243 -4.25 0.07 15.52
CA VAL A 243 -5.34 1.01 15.20
C VAL A 243 -4.86 2.09 14.25
N ALA A 244 -3.70 2.69 14.50
CA ALA A 244 -3.14 3.70 13.63
C ALA A 244 -2.84 3.17 12.22
N ASP A 245 -2.30 1.94 12.12
CA ASP A 245 -2.07 1.30 10.82
C ASP A 245 -3.39 1.09 10.08
N TYR A 246 -4.36 0.43 10.73
CA TYR A 246 -5.66 0.10 10.16
C TYR A 246 -6.43 1.33 9.68
N VAL A 247 -6.51 2.39 10.49
CA VAL A 247 -7.31 3.59 10.16
C VAL A 247 -6.72 4.39 9.02
N VAL A 248 -5.39 4.39 8.86
CA VAL A 248 -4.74 5.13 7.77
C VAL A 248 -4.63 4.28 6.50
N SER A 249 -4.52 2.94 6.62
CA SER A 249 -4.22 2.06 5.49
C SER A 249 -5.42 1.41 4.82
N ASN A 250 -6.61 1.37 5.45
CA ASN A 250 -7.67 0.48 5.00
C ASN A 250 -8.72 1.14 4.08
N ASP A 251 -8.82 0.56 2.88
CA ASP A 251 -9.83 0.74 1.83
C ASP A 251 -11.28 0.58 2.32
N ASP A 252 -11.49 -0.24 3.36
CA ASP A 252 -12.82 -0.59 3.89
C ASP A 252 -13.27 0.24 5.09
N TYR A 253 -12.45 1.18 5.60
CA TYR A 253 -12.90 2.09 6.67
C TYR A 253 -13.81 3.19 6.09
N ASN A 254 -15.01 2.78 5.69
CA ASN A 254 -16.03 3.65 5.16
C ASN A 254 -16.70 4.43 6.29
N PHE A 255 -16.40 5.72 6.37
CA PHE A 255 -17.09 6.61 7.27
C PHE A 255 -18.28 7.25 6.55
N LEU A 256 -19.48 6.77 6.87
CA LEU A 256 -20.73 7.35 6.40
C LEU A 256 -21.21 8.38 7.41
N PHE A 257 -21.10 9.66 7.06
CA PHE A 257 -21.71 10.74 7.83
C PHE A 257 -22.64 11.57 6.98
N ASN A 258 -23.90 11.57 7.36
CA ASN A 258 -24.88 12.50 6.82
C ASN A 258 -24.88 13.74 7.71
N ASP A 259 -24.27 14.82 7.22
CA ASP A 259 -24.31 16.10 7.88
C ASP A 259 -25.69 16.73 7.67
N THR A 260 -26.63 16.32 8.52
CA THR A 260 -28.02 16.81 8.49
C THR A 260 -28.14 18.34 8.60
N TYR A 261 -27.08 19.04 9.02
CA TYR A 261 -27.06 20.50 9.17
C TYR A 261 -26.65 21.24 7.89
N THR A 262 -25.74 20.68 7.09
CA THR A 262 -25.38 21.24 5.78
C THR A 262 -26.11 20.55 4.63
N GLY A 263 -26.74 19.41 4.89
CA GLY A 263 -27.33 18.53 3.88
C GLY A 263 -26.28 17.77 3.06
N ILE A 264 -25.00 17.83 3.45
CA ILE A 264 -23.90 17.15 2.77
C ILE A 264 -23.82 15.71 3.29
N ASN A 265 -23.90 14.75 2.38
CA ASN A 265 -23.56 13.36 2.68
C ASN A 265 -22.08 13.16 2.40
N TYR A 266 -21.30 12.95 3.47
CA TYR A 266 -19.94 12.49 3.37
C TYR A 266 -19.98 10.97 3.19
N ASN A 267 -19.98 10.52 1.93
CA ASN A 267 -19.75 9.11 1.55
C ASN A 267 -18.26 8.93 1.29
N LEU A 268 -17.50 8.75 2.37
CA LEU A 268 -16.04 8.66 2.30
C LEU A 268 -15.65 7.20 2.02
N GLU A 269 -15.70 6.80 0.74
CA GLU A 269 -15.11 5.54 0.27
C GLU A 269 -13.60 5.76 0.10
N TRP A 270 -12.73 4.93 0.69
CA TRP A 270 -11.29 5.08 0.46
C TRP A 270 -10.94 4.67 -0.99
N PRO A 271 -9.95 5.31 -1.65
CA PRO A 271 -9.13 6.43 -1.17
C PRO A 271 -9.77 7.80 -1.42
N SER A 272 -11.05 7.89 -1.85
CA SER A 272 -11.68 9.16 -2.25
C SER A 272 -11.74 10.24 -1.16
N TRP A 273 -11.58 9.87 0.11
CA TRP A 273 -11.47 10.80 1.23
C TRP A 273 -10.04 11.05 1.73
N TYR A 274 -9.07 10.21 1.40
CA TYR A 274 -7.69 10.46 1.81
C TYR A 274 -7.09 11.49 0.86
N ASN A 275 -7.29 12.77 1.19
CA ASN A 275 -6.55 13.82 0.51
C ASN A 275 -5.10 13.74 0.98
N SER A 276 -4.25 13.28 0.07
CA SER A 276 -2.81 13.09 0.22
C SER A 276 -2.00 14.32 -0.17
N GLY A 277 -2.66 15.43 -0.48
CA GLY A 277 -2.03 16.61 -1.08
C GLY A 277 -1.18 16.21 -2.28
N ASN A 278 0.12 16.51 -2.22
CA ASN A 278 1.08 16.19 -3.28
C ASN A 278 1.81 14.85 -3.08
N MET A 279 1.51 14.10 -2.02
CA MET A 279 2.19 12.81 -1.75
C MET A 279 1.80 11.79 -2.82
N VAL A 280 2.81 11.13 -3.42
CA VAL A 280 2.65 10.09 -4.46
C VAL A 280 2.27 8.78 -3.81
N PHE A 281 1.19 8.09 -4.20
CA PHE A 281 0.92 6.72 -3.76
C PHE A 281 1.19 5.73 -4.89
N ALA A 282 2.26 4.94 -4.77
CA ALA A 282 2.57 3.91 -5.77
C ALA A 282 1.61 2.72 -5.64
N GLY A 283 1.24 2.11 -6.76
CA GLY A 283 0.28 1.01 -6.77
C GLY A 283 0.03 0.50 -8.18
N PHE A 284 -0.05 -0.81 -8.31
CA PHE A 284 -0.36 -1.45 -9.58
C PHE A 284 -1.18 -2.73 -9.41
N ASN A 285 -1.91 -3.08 -10.46
CA ASN A 285 -2.50 -4.39 -10.66
C ASN A 285 -1.81 -5.09 -11.84
N PHE A 286 -1.95 -6.40 -11.93
CA PHE A 286 -1.43 -7.14 -13.08
C PHE A 286 -2.31 -8.31 -13.48
N THR A 287 -2.21 -8.72 -14.75
CA THR A 287 -2.73 -9.99 -15.24
C THR A 287 -1.60 -10.74 -15.94
N ALA A 288 -1.47 -12.03 -15.65
CA ALA A 288 -0.42 -12.88 -16.20
C ALA A 288 -1.03 -13.99 -17.07
N ASP A 289 -0.47 -14.18 -18.26
CA ASP A 289 -0.83 -15.25 -19.20
C ASP A 289 0.43 -15.79 -19.88
N GLU A 290 0.72 -17.08 -19.70
CA GLU A 290 1.88 -17.78 -20.27
C GLU A 290 3.22 -17.02 -20.18
N GLY A 291 3.51 -16.44 -19.02
CA GLY A 291 4.73 -15.65 -18.78
C GLY A 291 4.70 -14.22 -19.28
N THR A 292 3.66 -13.81 -20.01
CA THR A 292 3.43 -12.40 -20.36
C THR A 292 2.53 -11.75 -19.31
N VAL A 293 2.99 -10.63 -18.75
CA VAL A 293 2.29 -9.86 -17.73
C VAL A 293 1.93 -8.49 -18.27
N ASN A 294 0.65 -8.14 -18.13
CA ASN A 294 0.14 -6.81 -18.40
C ASN A 294 0.00 -6.09 -17.06
N PHE A 295 0.77 -5.00 -16.87
CA PHE A 295 0.69 -4.17 -15.68
C PHE A 295 -0.24 -2.98 -15.92
N THR A 296 -1.08 -2.69 -14.92
CA THR A 296 -1.97 -1.53 -14.90
C THR A 296 -1.61 -0.67 -13.71
N ASP A 297 -1.15 0.55 -13.97
CA ASP A 297 -0.90 1.57 -12.95
C ASP A 297 -2.21 2.01 -12.28
N ILE A 298 -2.22 2.02 -10.96
CA ILE A 298 -3.31 2.56 -10.12
C ILE A 298 -2.77 3.61 -9.15
N SER A 299 -1.57 4.15 -9.41
CA SER A 299 -0.93 5.14 -8.54
C SER A 299 -1.68 6.47 -8.49
N ILE A 300 -1.46 7.23 -7.42
CA ILE A 300 -2.04 8.56 -7.19
C ILE A 300 -0.91 9.59 -7.18
N ASN A 301 -1.14 10.75 -7.82
CA ASN A 301 -0.22 11.88 -7.90
C ASN A 301 1.15 11.59 -8.56
N GLY A 302 1.25 10.57 -9.42
CA GLY A 302 2.47 10.21 -10.14
C GLY A 302 2.62 10.92 -11.50
N ASP A 303 3.82 11.41 -11.79
CA ASP A 303 4.17 12.01 -13.10
C ASP A 303 5.16 11.13 -13.90
N SER A 304 5.87 10.23 -13.22
CA SER A 304 6.92 9.38 -13.81
C SER A 304 6.97 8.01 -13.15
N TYR A 305 7.41 7.01 -13.92
CA TYR A 305 7.35 5.60 -13.56
C TYR A 305 8.70 4.92 -13.82
N LEU A 306 9.10 4.03 -12.92
CA LEU A 306 10.22 3.12 -13.10
C LEU A 306 9.82 1.74 -12.56
N TRP A 307 9.78 0.78 -13.45
CA TRP A 307 9.53 -0.62 -13.14
C TRP A 307 10.84 -1.39 -13.08
N ASN A 308 10.98 -2.26 -12.08
CA ASN A 308 11.97 -3.32 -12.05
C ASN A 308 11.23 -4.65 -11.96
N PHE A 309 11.42 -5.52 -12.96
CA PHE A 309 10.67 -6.78 -13.06
C PHE A 309 11.27 -7.92 -12.22
N GLY A 310 12.31 -7.65 -11.42
CA GLY A 310 12.92 -8.64 -10.53
C GLY A 310 13.94 -9.58 -11.21
N ASP A 311 14.08 -9.51 -12.54
CA ASP A 311 15.07 -10.26 -13.33
C ASP A 311 16.22 -9.37 -13.87
N GLY A 312 16.24 -8.09 -13.48
CA GLY A 312 17.18 -7.08 -13.93
C GLY A 312 16.70 -6.23 -15.11
N SER A 313 15.56 -6.57 -15.73
CA SER A 313 14.91 -5.72 -16.74
C SER A 313 14.07 -4.62 -16.11
N THR A 314 13.94 -3.50 -16.83
CA THR A 314 13.21 -2.32 -16.37
C THR A 314 12.33 -1.70 -17.45
N SER A 315 11.31 -0.92 -17.05
CA SER A 315 10.53 -0.08 -17.97
C SER A 315 10.25 1.30 -17.36
N VAL A 316 10.00 2.30 -18.21
CA VAL A 316 9.53 3.64 -17.81
C VAL A 316 8.11 3.94 -18.33
N ASP A 317 7.49 2.97 -19.00
CA ASP A 317 6.11 3.09 -19.43
C ASP A 317 5.18 3.07 -18.21
N GLN A 318 4.08 3.83 -18.28
CA GLN A 318 3.07 3.82 -17.22
C GLN A 318 2.41 2.43 -17.08
N ASN A 319 2.03 1.81 -18.19
CA ASN A 319 1.37 0.50 -18.24
C ASN A 319 2.18 -0.48 -19.12
N PRO A 320 3.30 -1.03 -18.63
CA PRO A 320 4.15 -1.90 -19.43
C PRO A 320 3.51 -3.28 -19.65
N VAL A 321 3.86 -3.90 -20.77
CA VAL A 321 3.66 -5.34 -21.00
C VAL A 321 5.03 -5.99 -21.02
N TYR A 322 5.24 -6.99 -20.17
CA TYR A 322 6.54 -7.65 -20.01
C TYR A 322 6.41 -9.17 -20.08
N THR A 323 7.30 -9.83 -20.80
CA THR A 323 7.32 -11.30 -20.93
C THR A 323 8.54 -11.88 -20.24
N TYR A 324 8.31 -12.69 -19.22
CA TYR A 324 9.34 -13.45 -18.54
C TYR A 324 9.74 -14.68 -19.36
N SER A 325 11.06 -14.88 -19.48
CA SER A 325 11.62 -16.02 -20.24
C SER A 325 11.70 -17.31 -19.45
N THR A 326 11.66 -17.21 -18.12
CA THR A 326 11.81 -18.34 -17.19
C THR A 326 10.70 -18.31 -16.17
N GLU A 327 10.13 -19.48 -15.85
CA GLU A 327 9.19 -19.63 -14.74
C GLU A 327 9.89 -19.35 -13.41
N GLY A 328 9.14 -18.85 -12.43
CA GLY A 328 9.70 -18.51 -11.13
C GLY A 328 8.94 -17.44 -10.39
N GLU A 329 9.39 -17.17 -9.17
CA GLU A 329 8.92 -16.07 -8.35
C GLU A 329 9.78 -14.83 -8.63
N TYR A 330 9.13 -13.71 -8.92
CA TYR A 330 9.77 -12.42 -9.18
C TYR A 330 9.17 -11.36 -8.26
N ILE A 331 10.02 -10.54 -7.64
CA ILE A 331 9.59 -9.35 -6.91
C ILE A 331 9.62 -8.20 -7.90
N VAL A 332 8.44 -7.65 -8.20
CA VAL A 332 8.29 -6.51 -9.10
C VAL A 332 8.18 -5.24 -8.28
N ASP A 333 9.02 -4.26 -8.58
CA ASP A 333 8.98 -2.94 -7.97
C ASP A 333 8.44 -1.92 -8.98
N GLN A 334 7.41 -1.18 -8.59
CA GLN A 334 6.96 0.04 -9.27
C GLN A 334 7.39 1.25 -8.43
N THR A 335 8.32 2.04 -8.94
CA THR A 335 8.65 3.35 -8.38
C THR A 335 7.92 4.43 -9.13
N VAL A 336 7.11 5.21 -8.42
CA VAL A 336 6.36 6.34 -8.96
C VAL A 336 6.89 7.61 -8.32
N SER A 337 7.08 8.66 -9.12
CA SER A 337 7.57 9.94 -8.62
C SER A 337 6.83 11.11 -9.25
N ASN A 338 6.74 12.21 -8.51
CA ASN A 338 6.40 13.53 -9.02
C ASN A 338 7.55 14.51 -8.70
N THR A 339 7.29 15.80 -8.86
CA THR A 339 8.31 16.85 -8.62
C THR A 339 8.91 16.81 -7.20
N CYS A 340 8.15 16.37 -6.20
CA CYS A 340 8.50 16.52 -4.79
C CYS A 340 8.61 15.19 -4.02
N PHE A 341 7.89 14.15 -4.46
CA PHE A 341 7.77 12.88 -3.75
C PHE A 341 8.07 11.70 -4.68
N SER A 342 8.52 10.61 -4.07
CA SER A 342 8.70 9.32 -4.72
C SER A 342 8.30 8.21 -3.76
N GLU A 343 7.64 7.19 -4.27
CA GLU A 343 7.30 5.98 -3.53
C GLU A 343 7.56 4.75 -4.40
N THR A 344 7.92 3.64 -3.75
CA THR A 344 8.09 2.34 -4.40
C THR A 344 7.11 1.35 -3.78
N MET A 345 6.31 0.72 -4.62
CA MET A 345 5.47 -0.43 -4.27
C MET A 345 6.14 -1.70 -4.79
N SER A 346 6.16 -2.75 -3.98
CA SER A 346 6.69 -4.07 -4.36
C SER A 346 5.57 -5.11 -4.27
N ASP A 347 5.45 -5.97 -5.28
CA ASP A 347 4.57 -7.14 -5.23
C ASP A 347 5.26 -8.38 -5.79
N THR A 348 4.85 -9.56 -5.34
CA THR A 348 5.45 -10.85 -5.71
C THR A 348 4.61 -11.53 -6.79
N LEU A 349 5.21 -11.78 -7.94
CA LEU A 349 4.59 -12.45 -9.07
C LEU A 349 5.12 -13.89 -9.20
N ASN A 350 4.19 -14.84 -9.28
CA ASN A 350 4.50 -16.23 -9.61
C ASN A 350 4.25 -16.47 -11.08
N ILE A 351 5.32 -16.59 -11.85
CA ILE A 351 5.26 -16.83 -13.29
C ILE A 351 5.31 -18.31 -13.58
N VAL A 352 4.28 -18.79 -14.27
CA VAL A 352 4.21 -20.14 -14.83
C VAL A 352 4.21 -20.02 -16.34
N ILE A 353 5.20 -20.63 -16.97
CA ILE A 353 5.22 -20.78 -18.42
C ILE A 353 4.71 -22.19 -18.68
N ALA A 354 3.43 -22.31 -19.05
CA ALA A 354 2.89 -23.59 -19.44
C ALA A 354 3.72 -24.13 -20.62
N SER A 355 4.52 -25.17 -20.37
CA SER A 355 5.03 -26.01 -21.45
C SER A 355 3.80 -26.61 -22.09
N HIS A 356 3.36 -26.04 -23.22
CA HIS A 356 2.12 -26.39 -23.88
C HIS A 356 1.97 -27.92 -23.99
N VAL A 357 1.07 -28.51 -23.19
CA VAL A 357 0.49 -29.81 -23.53
C VAL A 357 -0.65 -29.50 -24.48
N TYR A 358 -0.34 -29.42 -25.76
CA TYR A 358 -1.37 -29.27 -26.79
C TYR A 358 -2.31 -30.47 -26.73
N HIS A 359 -3.62 -30.21 -26.57
CA HIS A 359 -4.63 -31.23 -26.83
C HIS A 359 -4.58 -31.63 -28.31
N LEU A 360 -4.67 -32.93 -28.61
CA LEU A 360 -4.62 -33.49 -29.96
C LEU A 360 -5.67 -32.94 -30.93
N THR A 361 -6.62 -32.11 -30.51
CA THR A 361 -7.53 -31.42 -31.43
C THR A 361 -6.81 -30.52 -32.43
N GLU A 362 -5.58 -30.07 -32.14
CA GLU A 362 -4.77 -29.30 -33.09
C GLU A 362 -3.88 -30.15 -34.00
N ASN A 363 -3.66 -31.44 -33.69
CA ASN A 363 -2.83 -32.34 -34.48
C ASN A 363 -3.64 -33.52 -35.01
N ARG A 364 -3.66 -33.71 -36.33
CA ARG A 364 -4.41 -34.75 -37.06
C ARG A 364 -3.98 -36.21 -36.78
N LEU A 365 -3.36 -36.49 -35.63
CA LEU A 365 -3.02 -37.85 -35.19
C LEU A 365 -4.27 -38.54 -34.65
N ILE A 366 -4.61 -39.67 -35.24
CA ILE A 366 -5.76 -40.47 -34.80
C ILE A 366 -5.22 -41.69 -34.06
N VAL A 367 -5.66 -41.87 -32.82
CA VAL A 367 -5.26 -43.00 -31.98
C VAL A 367 -6.47 -43.88 -31.71
N TYR A 368 -6.44 -45.13 -32.19
CA TYR A 368 -7.57 -46.06 -32.07
C TYR A 368 -7.11 -47.53 -32.05
N PRO A 369 -7.94 -48.45 -31.52
CA PRO A 369 -9.14 -48.17 -30.73
C PRO A 369 -8.76 -47.62 -29.35
N ASN A 370 -9.58 -46.74 -28.79
CA ASN A 370 -9.45 -46.30 -27.40
C ASN A 370 -10.87 -46.28 -26.81
N PRO A 371 -11.25 -47.23 -25.92
CA PRO A 371 -10.39 -48.20 -25.23
C PRO A 371 -9.71 -49.26 -26.13
N VAL A 372 -8.54 -49.74 -25.70
CA VAL A 372 -7.68 -50.71 -26.40
C VAL A 372 -7.57 -52.03 -25.64
N GLN A 373 -7.62 -53.16 -26.35
CA GLN A 373 -7.40 -54.48 -25.74
C GLN A 373 -5.95 -54.96 -25.85
N ASN A 374 -5.35 -54.91 -27.04
CA ASN A 374 -4.01 -55.48 -27.26
C ASN A 374 -3.14 -54.57 -28.11
N THR A 375 -3.67 -54.04 -29.22
CA THR A 375 -2.88 -53.23 -30.14
C THR A 375 -3.53 -51.89 -30.36
N LEU A 376 -2.77 -50.83 -30.14
CA LEU A 376 -3.16 -49.45 -30.41
C LEU A 376 -2.54 -49.01 -31.75
N GLU A 377 -3.33 -48.47 -32.65
CA GLU A 377 -2.86 -47.88 -33.90
C GLU A 377 -2.85 -46.34 -33.79
N ILE A 378 -1.76 -45.76 -34.28
CA ILE A 378 -1.55 -44.32 -34.40
C ILE A 378 -1.45 -44.01 -35.89
N VAL A 379 -2.42 -43.27 -36.40
CA VAL A 379 -2.41 -42.78 -37.78
C VAL A 379 -1.67 -41.46 -37.81
N ILE A 380 -0.51 -41.48 -38.47
CA ILE A 380 0.37 -40.34 -38.66
C ILE A 380 0.17 -39.85 -40.11
N PRO A 381 -0.33 -38.61 -40.33
CA PRO A 381 -0.43 -38.03 -41.67
C PRO A 381 0.90 -38.08 -42.42
N SER A 382 0.87 -38.20 -43.75
CA SER A 382 2.06 -38.46 -44.57
C SER A 382 3.17 -37.40 -44.51
N GLU A 383 2.89 -36.21 -43.98
CA GLU A 383 3.87 -35.11 -43.83
C GLU A 383 4.36 -34.94 -42.38
N GLU A 384 3.96 -35.84 -41.48
CA GLU A 384 4.21 -35.74 -40.05
C GLU A 384 5.34 -36.69 -39.61
N HIS A 385 6.30 -36.14 -38.86
CA HIS A 385 7.45 -36.87 -38.33
C HIS A 385 7.44 -36.88 -36.80
N ILE A 386 7.38 -38.07 -36.21
CA ILE A 386 7.39 -38.23 -34.75
C ILE A 386 8.79 -38.68 -34.30
N SER A 387 9.43 -37.84 -33.49
CA SER A 387 10.79 -38.07 -32.98
C SER A 387 10.85 -39.05 -31.81
N LYS A 388 9.81 -39.13 -30.96
CA LYS A 388 9.71 -40.09 -29.85
C LYS A 388 8.24 -40.44 -29.58
N ILE A 389 7.97 -41.71 -29.28
CA ILE A 389 6.71 -42.15 -28.65
C ILE A 389 7.02 -42.82 -27.31
N SER A 390 6.31 -42.43 -26.27
CA SER A 390 6.38 -43.08 -24.96
C SER A 390 5.03 -43.18 -24.28
N ILE A 391 4.92 -44.10 -23.32
CA ILE A 391 3.74 -44.25 -22.47
C ILE A 391 4.16 -43.96 -21.05
N SER A 392 3.36 -43.17 -20.33
CA SER A 392 3.48 -42.92 -18.90
C SER A 392 2.23 -43.34 -18.16
N ASP A 393 2.38 -43.59 -16.85
CA ASP A 393 1.22 -43.70 -15.96
C ASP A 393 0.60 -42.31 -15.67
N LEU A 394 -0.48 -42.29 -14.88
CA LEU A 394 -1.18 -41.05 -14.51
C LEU A 394 -0.36 -40.11 -13.62
N THR A 395 0.76 -40.58 -13.06
CA THR A 395 1.69 -39.75 -12.27
C THR A 395 2.78 -39.11 -13.13
N GLY A 396 2.78 -39.39 -14.45
CA GLY A 396 3.80 -38.91 -15.39
C GLY A 396 5.05 -39.77 -15.43
N ARG A 397 5.11 -40.89 -14.68
CA ARG A 397 6.26 -41.81 -14.74
C ARG A 397 6.25 -42.55 -16.06
N GLU A 398 7.33 -42.42 -16.84
CA GLU A 398 7.50 -43.13 -18.11
C GLU A 398 7.62 -44.64 -17.85
N ILE A 399 6.68 -45.42 -18.40
CA ILE A 399 6.60 -46.88 -18.23
C ILE A 399 7.06 -47.64 -19.48
N ALA A 400 7.07 -46.99 -20.64
CA ALA A 400 7.65 -47.55 -21.87
C ALA A 400 8.13 -46.45 -22.82
N ILE A 401 9.31 -46.65 -23.41
CA ILE A 401 9.76 -45.93 -24.60
C ILE A 401 9.60 -46.89 -25.77
N LEU A 402 8.82 -46.50 -26.77
CA LEU A 402 8.41 -47.42 -27.81
C LEU A 402 9.30 -47.27 -29.03
N GLU A 403 9.44 -46.07 -29.59
CA GLU A 403 10.25 -45.86 -30.79
C GLU A 403 10.74 -44.41 -30.99
N TYR A 404 11.71 -44.27 -31.92
CA TYR A 404 12.28 -43.02 -32.40
C TYR A 404 12.14 -42.91 -33.92
N ASN A 405 11.82 -41.71 -34.42
CA ASN A 405 11.78 -41.35 -35.85
C ASN A 405 10.77 -42.15 -36.70
N ILE A 406 9.49 -42.06 -36.36
CA ILE A 406 8.41 -42.75 -37.07
C ILE A 406 7.79 -41.86 -38.15
N SER A 407 7.49 -42.47 -39.29
CA SER A 407 6.69 -41.89 -40.38
C SER A 407 5.62 -42.90 -40.83
N GLY A 408 4.37 -42.45 -41.03
CA GLY A 408 3.24 -43.31 -41.40
C GLY A 408 2.60 -44.05 -40.21
N ASN A 409 1.57 -44.86 -40.47
CA ASN A 409 0.83 -45.54 -39.41
C ASN A 409 1.74 -46.42 -38.54
N TYR A 410 1.53 -46.34 -37.23
CA TYR A 410 2.33 -47.05 -36.24
C TYR A 410 1.45 -47.87 -35.31
N LYS A 411 1.91 -49.04 -34.91
CA LYS A 411 1.17 -49.95 -34.02
C LYS A 411 1.97 -50.20 -32.75
N ILE A 412 1.31 -50.03 -31.61
CA ILE A 412 1.85 -50.30 -30.29
C ILE A 412 1.20 -51.56 -29.76
N ASP A 413 2.03 -52.53 -29.36
CA ASP A 413 1.58 -53.70 -28.60
C ASP A 413 1.52 -53.37 -27.11
N LEU A 414 0.33 -53.55 -26.54
CA LEU A 414 -0.03 -53.31 -25.15
C LEU A 414 -0.49 -54.60 -24.45
N THR A 415 -0.29 -55.78 -25.05
CA THR A 415 -0.72 -57.06 -24.46
C THR A 415 -0.12 -57.30 -23.07
N SER A 416 1.09 -56.80 -22.80
CA SER A 416 1.76 -56.92 -21.50
C SER A 416 1.35 -55.85 -20.48
N PHE A 417 0.56 -54.85 -20.87
CA PHE A 417 0.14 -53.77 -19.99
C PHE A 417 -1.09 -54.19 -19.18
N PRO A 418 -1.09 -53.97 -17.84
CA PRO A 418 -2.29 -54.15 -17.03
C PRO A 418 -3.45 -53.28 -17.52
N ALA A 419 -4.68 -53.72 -17.28
CA ALA A 419 -5.87 -52.88 -17.48
C ALA A 419 -5.74 -51.60 -16.65
N GLY A 420 -6.03 -50.44 -17.25
CA GLY A 420 -5.81 -49.15 -16.61
C GLY A 420 -5.81 -47.95 -17.56
N CYS A 421 -5.71 -46.76 -16.99
CA CYS A 421 -5.53 -45.52 -17.73
C CYS A 421 -4.05 -45.18 -17.86
N TYR A 422 -3.63 -44.82 -19.08
CA TYR A 422 -2.27 -44.41 -19.38
C TYR A 422 -2.28 -43.11 -20.19
N ILE A 423 -1.14 -42.43 -20.22
CA ILE A 423 -0.92 -41.28 -21.08
C ILE A 423 0.09 -41.68 -22.16
N LEU A 424 -0.31 -41.55 -23.42
CA LEU A 424 0.52 -41.71 -24.58
C LEU A 424 1.12 -40.35 -24.97
N ASN A 425 2.44 -40.27 -25.01
CA ASN A 425 3.19 -39.06 -25.30
C ASN A 425 3.91 -39.17 -26.64
N PHE A 426 3.87 -38.11 -27.44
CA PHE A 426 4.53 -38.01 -28.74
C PHE A 426 5.37 -36.74 -28.82
N SER A 427 6.60 -36.84 -29.31
CA SER A 427 7.47 -35.68 -29.51
C SER A 427 7.63 -35.36 -31.00
N LYS A 428 7.37 -34.12 -31.41
CA LYS A 428 7.59 -33.62 -32.78
C LYS A 428 8.18 -32.21 -32.71
N GLN A 429 9.21 -31.94 -33.50
CA GLN A 429 9.83 -30.60 -33.61
C GLN A 429 10.15 -29.97 -32.23
N GLY A 430 10.58 -30.78 -31.26
CA GLY A 430 10.89 -30.32 -29.90
C GLY A 430 9.69 -30.11 -28.97
N LYS A 431 8.46 -30.33 -29.43
CA LYS A 431 7.22 -30.24 -28.64
C LYS A 431 6.68 -31.61 -28.28
N THR A 432 6.05 -31.74 -27.11
CA THR A 432 5.39 -32.98 -26.64
C THR A 432 3.88 -32.84 -26.64
N TYR A 433 3.20 -33.85 -27.16
CA TYR A 433 1.73 -33.96 -27.24
C TYR A 433 1.31 -35.20 -26.45
N SER A 434 0.16 -35.14 -25.78
CA SER A 434 -0.29 -36.22 -24.89
C SER A 434 -1.75 -36.62 -25.13
N GLN A 435 -2.05 -37.92 -25.05
CA GLN A 435 -3.41 -38.46 -25.10
C GLN A 435 -3.65 -39.50 -24.03
N LYS A 436 -4.79 -39.41 -23.36
CA LYS A 436 -5.26 -40.48 -22.48
C LYS A 436 -5.68 -41.71 -23.30
N ILE A 437 -5.15 -42.86 -22.96
CA ILE A 437 -5.58 -44.17 -23.48
C ILE A 437 -6.08 -45.06 -22.34
N ILE A 438 -7.09 -45.88 -22.63
CA ILE A 438 -7.71 -46.81 -21.68
C ILE A 438 -7.41 -48.24 -22.15
N LYS A 439 -6.65 -49.01 -21.38
CA LYS A 439 -6.40 -50.44 -21.60
C LYS A 439 -7.45 -51.26 -20.86
N GLU A 440 -8.19 -52.10 -21.59
CA GLU A 440 -9.15 -53.07 -21.04
C GLU A 440 -8.53 -54.44 -20.82
#